data_AF-A0A542ZMT4-F1
#
_entry.id   AF-A0A542ZMT4-F1
#
_cell.length_a   1.000
_cell.length_b   1.000
_cell.length_c   1.000
_cell.angle_alpha   90.00
_cell.angle_beta   90.00
_cell.angle_gamma   90.00
#
_symmetry.space_group_name_H-M   'P 1'
#
loop_
_entity.id
_entity.type
_entity.pdbx_description
1 polymer ?
#
loop_
_entity_poly.entity_id
_entity_poly.type
_entity_poly.pdbx_seq_one_letter_code
_entity_poly.pdbx_strand_id
1 'polypeptide(L)'
;MREQEGAGRAALRSGVALGVLAAVYLGLAVFLGRHVPAGTTVDGVPVGGMTPSQAAVTLKHALATKASMPVHLQVGDEVHDLDPSAAGLSLDVDATLADLTGFSLDPRDIWQHLTGNSAEPLRIQTDRAKLKDALTDLSRGVDQPVNEGSISFAGGKVSTVMSVQGRALNVDETARAVQRAWPRQAVIRAVVDVVQPRLGPAQLADVVRTFATPALSAPVTVKAGARTVTLSPAQFSAALGVRAADNGQLSPAVDGAKVLAALRAADPKVEQAPVDASVAIRAGRPVVVPAVPGRRIDPAVLGPAFLRALTAPVRTAVVATSSAAPKVSTEAVKALGITSRISTFTTQFPFNPPRTTNITVAARTLDGTIVRSGETFSLNGLLGQRTPAKGYQQAPVINGGRLEKDYGGGVSQVSTTLFNAVFFSGAKILEHTPHSFYIARYPEGREATVSWPGVDNRWQNDTGHAIYIQTQVTSSSVTVSFYGTKVWDVEAVKGPRRNVKQPRTIVDDKPGCVPQSPTPGFDVTVTRVFKRGGATVRTSQFSTHYIPEDDVRCTHPQAG
;
A
#
# COMPACT_ATOMS: atom_id res chain seq x y z
N MET A 1 -78.22 54.62 -89.64
CA MET A 1 -77.76 54.66 -88.23
C MET A 1 -78.83 54.04 -87.33
N ARG A 2 -78.85 52.72 -87.16
CA ARG A 2 -79.67 52.00 -86.13
C ARG A 2 -79.25 50.54 -85.88
N GLU A 3 -78.19 50.06 -86.54
CA GLU A 3 -77.65 48.69 -86.38
C GLU A 3 -76.47 48.57 -85.41
N GLN A 4 -75.95 49.68 -84.86
CA GLN A 4 -74.86 49.63 -83.86
C GLN A 4 -75.33 49.56 -82.39
N GLU A 5 -76.63 49.72 -82.08
CA GLU A 5 -77.14 49.69 -80.69
C GLU A 5 -77.51 48.27 -80.18
N GLY A 6 -77.73 47.29 -81.06
CA GLY A 6 -78.09 45.92 -80.67
C GLY A 6 -76.91 45.05 -80.23
N ALA A 7 -75.76 45.21 -80.89
CA ALA A 7 -74.54 44.45 -80.59
C ALA A 7 -73.94 44.80 -79.21
N GLY A 8 -74.01 46.08 -78.80
CA GLY A 8 -73.51 46.53 -77.50
C GLY A 8 -74.28 45.96 -76.30
N ARG A 9 -75.60 45.77 -76.41
CA ARG A 9 -76.44 45.22 -75.32
C ARG A 9 -76.31 43.69 -75.17
N ALA A 10 -76.14 42.95 -76.26
CA ALA A 10 -75.91 41.50 -76.21
C ALA A 10 -74.49 41.15 -75.71
N ALA A 11 -73.48 41.93 -76.12
CA ALA A 11 -72.12 41.81 -75.60
C ALA A 11 -72.04 42.18 -74.11
N LEU A 12 -72.77 43.23 -73.66
CA LEU A 12 -72.84 43.60 -72.25
C LEU A 12 -73.54 42.54 -71.39
N ARG A 13 -74.65 41.95 -71.85
CA ARG A 13 -75.35 40.86 -71.13
C ARG A 13 -74.51 39.59 -71.04
N SER A 14 -73.78 39.25 -72.10
CA SER A 14 -72.87 38.08 -72.12
C SER A 14 -71.63 38.31 -71.25
N GLY A 15 -71.08 39.52 -71.24
CA GLY A 15 -69.98 39.93 -70.36
C GLY A 15 -70.38 39.95 -68.88
N VAL A 16 -71.59 40.41 -68.55
CA VAL A 16 -72.13 40.33 -67.19
C VAL A 16 -72.37 38.88 -66.78
N ALA A 17 -72.91 38.03 -67.64
CA ALA A 17 -73.12 36.61 -67.34
C ALA A 17 -71.79 35.85 -67.13
N LEU A 18 -70.78 36.09 -67.97
CA LEU A 18 -69.43 35.53 -67.80
C LEU A 18 -68.74 36.08 -66.54
N GLY A 19 -68.90 37.37 -66.23
CA GLY A 19 -68.40 37.99 -65.00
C GLY A 19 -69.04 37.40 -63.74
N VAL A 20 -70.35 37.13 -63.77
CA VAL A 20 -71.06 36.44 -62.69
C VAL A 20 -70.59 34.99 -62.56
N LEU A 21 -70.43 34.26 -63.66
CA LEU A 21 -69.92 32.88 -63.62
C LEU A 21 -68.47 32.82 -63.11
N ALA A 22 -67.61 33.75 -63.51
CA ALA A 22 -66.25 33.86 -62.98
C ALA A 22 -66.23 34.23 -61.50
N ALA A 23 -67.12 35.12 -61.04
CA ALA A 23 -67.26 35.47 -59.62
C ALA A 23 -67.82 34.31 -58.79
N VAL A 24 -68.78 33.54 -59.33
CA VAL A 24 -69.32 32.33 -58.70
C VAL A 24 -68.26 31.22 -58.65
N TYR A 25 -67.51 31.01 -59.73
CA TYR A 25 -66.41 30.04 -59.76
C TYR A 25 -65.28 30.41 -58.79
N LEU A 26 -64.90 31.70 -58.75
CA LEU A 26 -63.93 32.23 -57.81
C LEU A 26 -64.43 32.12 -56.36
N GLY A 27 -65.70 32.44 -56.11
CA GLY A 27 -66.33 32.28 -54.81
C GLY A 27 -66.38 30.82 -54.35
N LEU A 28 -66.69 29.90 -55.28
CA LEU A 28 -66.66 28.46 -55.04
C LEU A 28 -65.24 27.96 -54.78
N ALA A 29 -64.24 28.43 -55.54
CA ALA A 29 -62.83 28.09 -55.32
C ALA A 29 -62.30 28.60 -53.98
N VAL A 30 -62.69 29.82 -53.56
CA VAL A 30 -62.36 30.36 -52.22
C VAL A 30 -63.08 29.59 -51.12
N PHE A 31 -64.34 29.21 -51.33
CA PHE A 31 -65.12 28.44 -50.37
C PHE A 31 -64.53 27.04 -50.18
N LEU A 32 -64.33 26.30 -51.28
CA LEU A 32 -63.78 24.94 -51.26
C LEU A 32 -62.32 24.92 -50.79
N GLY A 33 -61.51 25.91 -51.14
CA GLY A 33 -60.13 26.00 -50.65
C GLY A 33 -60.01 26.25 -49.15
N ARG A 34 -61.12 26.55 -48.44
CA ARG A 34 -61.18 26.71 -46.98
C ARG A 34 -61.84 25.54 -46.25
N HIS A 35 -62.25 24.50 -46.98
CA HIS A 35 -62.87 23.31 -46.43
C HIS A 35 -62.11 22.06 -46.92
N VAL A 36 -62.07 21.04 -46.09
CA VAL A 36 -61.54 19.73 -46.48
C VAL A 36 -62.43 19.16 -47.60
N PRO A 37 -61.85 18.54 -48.66
CA PRO A 37 -62.59 17.86 -49.71
C PRO A 37 -63.73 17.00 -49.17
N ALA A 38 -64.86 16.96 -49.88
CA ALA A 38 -65.97 16.09 -49.55
C ALA A 38 -65.50 14.62 -49.52
N GLY A 39 -66.13 13.80 -48.67
CA GLY A 39 -65.82 12.36 -48.55
C GLY A 39 -64.47 12.00 -47.93
N THR A 40 -63.64 12.97 -47.53
CA THR A 40 -62.35 12.69 -46.88
C THR A 40 -62.50 12.08 -45.48
N THR A 41 -61.74 11.03 -45.23
CA THR A 41 -61.59 10.40 -43.91
C THR A 41 -60.12 10.39 -43.48
N VAL A 42 -59.86 10.58 -42.19
CA VAL A 42 -58.51 10.44 -41.61
C VAL A 42 -58.57 9.30 -40.59
N ASP A 43 -57.84 8.22 -40.85
CA ASP A 43 -57.80 7.03 -39.99
C ASP A 43 -59.20 6.50 -39.60
N GLY A 44 -60.15 6.57 -40.55
CA GLY A 44 -61.54 6.15 -40.39
C GLY A 44 -62.51 7.22 -39.85
N VAL A 45 -62.01 8.39 -39.45
CA VAL A 45 -62.84 9.50 -38.95
C VAL A 45 -63.25 10.43 -40.12
N PRO A 46 -64.55 10.64 -40.38
CA PRO A 46 -65.01 11.52 -41.46
C PRO A 46 -64.78 13.00 -41.12
N VAL A 47 -64.07 13.70 -42.01
CA VAL A 47 -63.75 15.14 -41.86
C VAL A 47 -64.08 15.97 -43.11
N GLY A 48 -64.57 15.33 -44.17
CA GLY A 48 -64.89 16.00 -45.43
C GLY A 48 -65.98 17.06 -45.28
N GLY A 49 -65.80 18.20 -45.96
CA GLY A 49 -66.69 19.36 -45.90
C GLY A 49 -66.53 20.23 -44.65
N MET A 50 -65.67 19.86 -43.70
CA MET A 50 -65.39 20.68 -42.50
C MET A 50 -64.32 21.74 -42.80
N THR A 51 -64.35 22.85 -42.07
CA THR A 51 -63.18 23.76 -42.00
C THR A 51 -62.02 23.10 -41.26
N PRO A 52 -60.74 23.50 -41.48
CA PRO A 52 -59.59 22.95 -40.77
C PRO A 52 -59.73 22.95 -39.24
N SER A 53 -60.31 24.00 -38.65
CA SER A 53 -60.52 24.08 -37.19
C SER A 53 -61.56 23.09 -36.69
N GLN A 54 -62.67 22.91 -37.43
CA GLN A 54 -63.71 21.92 -37.10
C GLN A 54 -63.20 20.49 -37.30
N ALA A 55 -62.46 20.23 -38.38
CA ALA A 55 -61.81 18.95 -38.61
C ALA A 55 -60.80 18.63 -37.50
N ALA A 56 -60.00 19.61 -37.06
CA ALA A 56 -59.03 19.44 -35.98
C ALA A 56 -59.70 19.08 -34.64
N VAL A 57 -60.80 19.73 -34.27
CA VAL A 57 -61.57 19.39 -33.06
C VAL A 57 -62.17 17.99 -33.17
N THR A 58 -62.74 17.66 -34.33
CA THR A 58 -63.34 16.34 -34.59
C THR A 58 -62.30 15.21 -34.47
N LEU A 59 -61.12 15.39 -35.07
CA LEU A 59 -60.02 14.43 -34.99
C LEU A 59 -59.44 14.30 -33.59
N LYS A 60 -59.21 15.43 -32.90
CA LYS A 60 -58.70 15.42 -31.51
C LYS A 60 -59.63 14.67 -30.58
N HIS A 61 -60.96 14.83 -30.73
CA HIS A 61 -61.94 14.12 -29.90
C HIS A 61 -62.04 12.63 -30.28
N ALA A 62 -62.19 12.32 -31.57
CA ALA A 62 -62.37 10.94 -32.04
C ALA A 62 -61.14 10.06 -31.81
N LEU A 63 -59.94 10.63 -31.84
CA LEU A 63 -58.67 9.90 -31.68
C LEU A 63 -58.08 10.04 -30.26
N ALA A 64 -58.73 10.74 -29.34
CA ALA A 64 -58.24 10.96 -27.98
C ALA A 64 -57.90 9.65 -27.26
N THR A 65 -58.82 8.67 -27.32
CA THR A 65 -58.61 7.35 -26.72
C THR A 65 -57.45 6.60 -27.39
N LYS A 66 -57.36 6.66 -28.73
CA LYS A 66 -56.29 6.00 -29.47
C LYS A 66 -54.91 6.62 -29.17
N ALA A 67 -54.86 7.92 -28.93
CA ALA A 67 -53.64 8.65 -28.60
C ALA A 67 -53.16 8.42 -27.16
N SER A 68 -54.08 8.10 -26.22
CA SER A 68 -53.76 7.89 -24.80
C SER A 68 -53.52 6.42 -24.42
N MET A 69 -53.80 5.47 -25.32
CA MET A 69 -53.51 4.05 -25.07
C MET A 69 -52.00 3.82 -24.87
N PRO A 70 -51.59 3.12 -23.80
CA PRO A 70 -50.19 2.76 -23.59
C PRO A 70 -49.59 2.03 -24.79
N VAL A 71 -48.33 2.33 -25.09
CA VAL A 71 -47.55 1.55 -26.04
C VAL A 71 -47.00 0.33 -25.30
N HIS A 72 -47.51 -0.86 -25.61
CA HIS A 72 -47.00 -2.09 -25.01
C HIS A 72 -45.68 -2.47 -25.69
N LEU A 73 -44.57 -2.30 -24.98
CA LEU A 73 -43.23 -2.63 -25.45
C LEU A 73 -42.82 -4.02 -24.94
N GLN A 74 -42.69 -4.98 -25.85
CA GLN A 74 -42.25 -6.34 -25.53
C GLN A 74 -40.72 -6.42 -25.49
N VAL A 75 -40.15 -6.69 -24.32
CA VAL A 75 -38.70 -6.87 -24.10
C VAL A 75 -38.44 -8.32 -23.66
N GLY A 76 -38.10 -9.19 -24.63
CA GLY A 76 -38.07 -10.64 -24.38
C GLY A 76 -39.50 -11.18 -24.13
N ASP A 77 -39.70 -11.83 -22.99
CA ASP A 77 -41.01 -12.37 -22.59
C ASP A 77 -41.85 -11.39 -21.74
N GLU A 78 -41.27 -10.25 -21.36
CA GLU A 78 -41.92 -9.24 -20.55
C GLU A 78 -42.55 -8.14 -21.42
N VAL A 79 -43.67 -7.59 -20.96
CA VAL A 79 -44.35 -6.46 -21.59
C VAL A 79 -44.30 -5.28 -20.64
N HIS A 80 -43.81 -4.15 -21.15
CA HIS A 80 -43.66 -2.91 -20.41
C HIS A 80 -44.47 -1.81 -21.07
N ASP A 81 -45.18 -1.02 -20.28
CA ASP A 81 -46.02 0.05 -20.80
C ASP A 81 -45.24 1.36 -20.91
N LEU A 82 -45.33 1.98 -22.08
CA LEU A 82 -44.82 3.32 -22.32
C LEU A 82 -45.98 4.27 -22.56
N ASP A 83 -46.09 5.31 -21.73
CA ASP A 83 -47.06 6.40 -21.96
C ASP A 83 -46.65 7.16 -23.24
N PRO A 84 -47.50 7.19 -24.29
CA PRO A 84 -47.14 7.82 -25.55
C PRO A 84 -46.83 9.31 -25.39
N SER A 85 -47.64 10.02 -24.59
CA SER A 85 -47.52 11.47 -24.43
C SER A 85 -46.27 11.85 -23.64
N ALA A 86 -45.96 11.11 -22.56
CA ALA A 86 -44.75 11.30 -21.77
C ALA A 86 -43.50 10.94 -22.59
N ALA A 87 -43.60 9.94 -23.46
CA ALA A 87 -42.55 9.55 -24.40
C ALA A 87 -42.41 10.48 -25.62
N GLY A 88 -43.19 11.57 -25.70
CA GLY A 88 -43.09 12.53 -26.79
C GLY A 88 -43.73 12.07 -28.11
N LEU A 89 -44.63 11.08 -28.07
CA LEU A 89 -45.46 10.65 -29.20
C LEU A 89 -46.78 11.43 -29.17
N SER A 90 -47.09 12.10 -30.28
CA SER A 90 -48.35 12.81 -30.45
C SER A 90 -48.88 12.65 -31.87
N LEU A 91 -50.21 12.80 -32.01
CA LEU A 91 -50.84 12.87 -33.32
C LEU A 91 -50.69 14.29 -33.85
N ASP A 92 -50.12 14.44 -35.04
CA ASP A 92 -49.93 15.74 -35.69
C ASP A 92 -51.16 16.08 -36.53
N VAL A 93 -52.24 16.46 -35.84
CA VAL A 93 -53.53 16.78 -36.47
C VAL A 93 -53.39 17.97 -37.42
N ASP A 94 -52.58 18.96 -37.06
CA ASP A 94 -52.41 20.18 -37.86
C ASP A 94 -51.64 19.86 -39.15
N ALA A 95 -50.53 19.11 -39.09
CA ALA A 95 -49.83 18.67 -40.29
C ALA A 95 -50.62 17.65 -41.12
N THR A 96 -51.51 16.87 -40.50
CA THR A 96 -52.42 15.95 -41.22
C THR A 96 -53.42 16.73 -42.08
N LEU A 97 -53.90 17.87 -41.59
CA LEU A 97 -54.89 18.70 -42.29
C LEU A 97 -54.27 19.74 -43.23
N ALA A 98 -53.01 20.11 -43.04
CA ALA A 98 -52.34 21.19 -43.77
C ALA A 98 -52.39 21.03 -45.29
N ASP A 99 -52.27 19.80 -45.79
CA ASP A 99 -52.24 19.51 -47.23
C ASP A 99 -53.65 19.24 -47.81
N LEU A 100 -54.68 19.26 -46.95
CA LEU A 100 -56.07 18.95 -47.35
C LEU A 100 -56.90 20.18 -47.66
N THR A 101 -56.35 21.38 -47.51
CA THR A 101 -57.03 22.63 -47.83
C THR A 101 -56.10 23.58 -48.56
N GLY A 102 -56.57 24.23 -49.61
CA GLY A 102 -55.79 25.19 -50.37
C GLY A 102 -56.59 25.82 -51.50
N PHE A 103 -56.28 27.07 -51.83
CA PHE A 103 -56.91 27.73 -52.97
C PHE A 103 -56.37 27.16 -54.29
N SER A 104 -57.25 26.61 -55.13
CA SER A 104 -56.94 26.21 -56.50
C SER A 104 -58.01 26.75 -57.46
N LEU A 105 -57.58 27.15 -58.66
CA LEU A 105 -58.46 27.53 -59.76
C LEU A 105 -58.54 26.44 -60.84
N ASP A 106 -57.85 25.30 -60.69
CA ASP A 106 -57.94 24.18 -61.64
C ASP A 106 -59.31 23.50 -61.51
N PRO A 107 -60.12 23.42 -62.58
CA PRO A 107 -61.44 22.78 -62.54
C PRO A 107 -61.41 21.32 -62.07
N ARG A 108 -60.30 20.60 -62.26
CA ARG A 108 -60.12 19.22 -61.79
C ARG A 108 -60.03 19.16 -60.27
N ASP A 109 -59.30 20.08 -59.65
CA ASP A 109 -59.16 20.16 -58.20
C ASP A 109 -60.49 20.55 -57.55
N ILE A 110 -61.25 21.46 -58.18
CA ILE A 110 -62.60 21.85 -57.75
C ILE A 110 -63.57 20.65 -57.83
N TRP A 111 -63.53 19.88 -58.93
CA TRP A 111 -64.34 18.67 -59.06
C TRP A 111 -63.95 17.59 -58.05
N GLN A 112 -62.64 17.39 -57.82
CA GLN A 112 -62.14 16.46 -56.80
C GLN A 112 -62.50 16.90 -55.37
N HIS A 113 -62.49 18.20 -55.08
CA HIS A 113 -62.96 18.73 -53.78
C HIS A 113 -64.45 18.46 -53.54
N LEU A 114 -65.27 18.44 -54.60
CA LEU A 114 -66.72 18.22 -54.51
C LEU A 114 -67.12 16.74 -54.50
N THR A 115 -66.37 15.88 -55.19
CA THR A 115 -66.71 14.47 -55.40
C THR A 115 -65.79 13.49 -54.68
N GLY A 116 -64.78 13.99 -53.99
CA GLY A 116 -63.71 13.21 -53.37
C GLY A 116 -64.19 12.13 -52.41
N ASN A 117 -63.34 11.12 -52.23
CA ASN A 117 -63.41 10.05 -51.23
C ASN A 117 -61.97 9.60 -50.95
N SER A 118 -61.16 10.46 -50.33
CA SER A 118 -59.79 10.11 -49.96
C SER A 118 -59.71 9.60 -48.52
N ALA A 119 -58.88 8.57 -48.32
CA ALA A 119 -58.52 8.08 -47.00
C ALA A 119 -57.10 8.54 -46.71
N GLU A 120 -56.97 9.52 -45.85
CA GLU A 120 -55.70 10.18 -45.55
C GLU A 120 -55.06 9.54 -44.30
N PRO A 121 -53.75 9.25 -44.33
CA PRO A 121 -53.06 8.71 -43.18
C PRO A 121 -52.87 9.79 -42.11
N LEU A 122 -53.18 9.44 -40.87
CA LEU A 122 -52.85 10.27 -39.72
C LEU A 122 -51.32 10.44 -39.60
N ARG A 123 -50.87 11.69 -39.58
CA ARG A 123 -49.46 12.02 -39.33
C ARG A 123 -49.18 12.00 -37.84
N ILE A 124 -47.97 11.58 -37.48
CA ILE A 124 -47.47 11.56 -36.11
C ILE A 124 -46.35 12.57 -35.98
N GLN A 125 -46.28 13.18 -34.81
CA GLN A 125 -45.14 13.97 -34.37
C GLN A 125 -44.43 13.18 -33.26
N THR A 126 -43.10 13.17 -33.31
CA THR A 126 -42.27 12.46 -32.33
C THR A 126 -41.16 13.37 -31.85
N ASP A 127 -41.18 13.69 -30.57
CA ASP A 127 -40.03 14.25 -29.88
C ASP A 127 -39.03 13.11 -29.62
N ARG A 128 -38.05 12.99 -30.52
CA ARG A 128 -37.08 11.90 -30.48
C ARG A 128 -36.20 11.94 -29.23
N ALA A 129 -35.99 13.10 -28.62
CA ALA A 129 -35.22 13.20 -27.38
C ALA A 129 -36.02 12.59 -26.23
N LYS A 130 -37.28 13.00 -26.06
CA LYS A 130 -38.17 12.43 -25.02
C LYS A 130 -38.39 10.94 -25.17
N LEU A 131 -38.54 10.45 -26.41
CA LEU A 131 -38.70 9.01 -26.65
C LEU A 131 -37.45 8.23 -26.25
N LYS A 132 -36.26 8.76 -26.57
CA LYS A 132 -34.99 8.15 -26.15
C LYS A 132 -34.81 8.18 -24.64
N ASP A 133 -35.18 9.28 -23.99
CA ASP A 133 -35.07 9.42 -22.53
C ASP A 133 -35.99 8.41 -21.84
N ALA A 134 -37.25 8.29 -22.27
CA ALA A 134 -38.19 7.32 -21.73
C ALA A 134 -37.74 5.86 -21.93
N LEU A 135 -37.17 5.54 -23.10
CA LEU A 135 -36.59 4.22 -23.37
C LEU A 135 -35.30 3.97 -22.58
N THR A 136 -34.50 5.00 -22.32
CA THR A 136 -33.30 4.91 -21.46
C THR A 136 -33.68 4.68 -19.99
N ASP A 137 -34.74 5.33 -19.52
CA ASP A 137 -35.29 5.09 -18.19
C ASP A 137 -35.80 3.66 -18.06
N LEU A 138 -36.51 3.15 -19.07
CA LEU A 138 -36.95 1.76 -19.12
C LEU A 138 -35.77 0.78 -19.13
N SER A 139 -34.70 1.08 -19.88
CA SER A 139 -33.50 0.24 -19.97
C SER A 139 -32.94 -0.11 -18.60
N ARG A 140 -32.98 0.81 -17.62
CA ARG A 140 -32.48 0.54 -16.25
C ARG A 140 -33.18 -0.61 -15.53
N GLY A 141 -34.43 -0.90 -15.89
CA GLY A 141 -35.22 -1.99 -15.31
C GLY A 141 -35.14 -3.31 -16.09
N VAL A 142 -34.78 -3.26 -17.38
CA VAL A 142 -34.81 -4.44 -18.28
C VAL A 142 -33.44 -4.91 -18.74
N ASP A 143 -32.43 -4.05 -18.62
CA ASP A 143 -31.04 -4.36 -18.94
C ASP A 143 -30.48 -5.34 -17.91
N GLN A 144 -29.90 -6.42 -18.41
CA GLN A 144 -29.21 -7.41 -17.61
C GLN A 144 -27.70 -7.29 -17.90
N PRO A 145 -26.88 -6.93 -16.90
CA PRO A 145 -25.44 -6.84 -17.10
C PRO A 145 -24.86 -8.23 -17.37
N VAL A 146 -23.84 -8.28 -18.24
CA VAL A 146 -23.08 -9.50 -18.51
C VAL A 146 -22.34 -9.96 -17.25
N ASN A 147 -22.42 -11.25 -16.93
CA ASN A 147 -21.61 -11.86 -15.88
C ASN A 147 -20.45 -12.61 -16.54
N GLU A 148 -19.22 -12.18 -16.27
CA GLU A 148 -18.01 -12.76 -16.87
C GLU A 148 -17.65 -14.14 -16.30
N GLY A 149 -18.31 -14.56 -15.21
CA GLY A 149 -17.94 -15.75 -14.47
C GLY A 149 -16.59 -15.62 -13.75
N SER A 150 -16.27 -16.56 -12.87
CA SER A 150 -14.99 -16.58 -12.16
C SER A 150 -14.63 -17.97 -11.66
N ILE A 151 -13.34 -18.24 -11.52
CA ILE A 151 -12.80 -19.43 -10.83
C ILE A 151 -11.92 -18.92 -9.68
N SER A 152 -12.18 -19.42 -8.48
CA SER A 152 -11.44 -19.07 -7.27
C SER A 152 -11.03 -20.31 -6.49
N PHE A 153 -9.95 -20.18 -5.70
CA PHE A 153 -9.33 -21.27 -4.97
C PHE A 153 -9.19 -20.88 -3.49
N ALA A 154 -9.84 -21.61 -2.60
CA ALA A 154 -9.81 -21.33 -1.17
C ALA A 154 -9.96 -22.61 -0.34
N GLY A 155 -9.18 -22.74 0.74
CA GLY A 155 -9.27 -23.87 1.67
C GLY A 155 -9.12 -25.25 1.02
N GLY A 156 -8.33 -25.34 -0.07
CA GLY A 156 -8.17 -26.59 -0.82
C GLY A 156 -9.34 -26.96 -1.73
N LYS A 157 -10.29 -26.04 -1.96
CA LYS A 157 -11.45 -26.21 -2.84
C LYS A 157 -11.44 -25.19 -3.98
N VAL A 158 -12.06 -25.56 -5.09
CA VAL A 158 -12.38 -24.66 -6.19
C VAL A 158 -13.82 -24.18 -6.04
N SER A 159 -14.05 -22.89 -6.26
CA SER A 159 -15.38 -22.30 -6.38
C SER A 159 -15.50 -21.63 -7.75
N THR A 160 -16.63 -21.84 -8.42
CA THR A 160 -16.85 -21.36 -9.78
C THR A 160 -18.19 -20.67 -9.89
N VAL A 161 -18.17 -19.47 -10.47
CA VAL A 161 -19.37 -18.74 -10.91
C VAL A 161 -19.38 -18.80 -12.43
N MET A 162 -20.44 -19.34 -13.02
CA MET A 162 -20.55 -19.45 -14.47
C MET A 162 -20.89 -18.10 -15.09
N SER A 163 -20.39 -17.88 -16.30
CA SER A 163 -20.71 -16.68 -17.06
C SER A 163 -22.14 -16.74 -17.61
N VAL A 164 -22.77 -15.58 -17.68
CA VAL A 164 -24.14 -15.39 -18.17
C VAL A 164 -24.11 -14.21 -19.14
N GLN A 165 -24.68 -14.39 -20.32
CA GLN A 165 -24.79 -13.32 -21.31
C GLN A 165 -25.59 -12.14 -20.76
N GLY A 166 -25.15 -10.93 -21.11
CA GLY A 166 -25.89 -9.72 -20.83
C GLY A 166 -26.91 -9.44 -21.93
N ARG A 167 -27.87 -8.58 -21.62
CA ARG A 167 -28.87 -8.06 -22.54
C ARG A 167 -29.04 -6.57 -22.27
N ALA A 168 -28.94 -5.76 -23.32
CA ALA A 168 -29.16 -4.32 -23.23
C ALA A 168 -30.23 -3.90 -24.23
N LEU A 169 -31.15 -3.03 -23.84
CA LEU A 169 -32.11 -2.41 -24.73
C LEU A 169 -31.37 -1.52 -25.72
N ASN A 170 -31.52 -1.79 -27.02
CA ASN A 170 -31.03 -0.91 -28.06
C ASN A 170 -32.02 0.26 -28.19
N VAL A 171 -31.75 1.34 -27.44
CA VAL A 171 -32.62 2.52 -27.36
C VAL A 171 -32.89 3.13 -28.75
N ASP A 172 -31.86 3.19 -29.59
CA ASP A 172 -31.97 3.82 -30.91
C ASP A 172 -32.83 3.02 -31.89
N GLU A 173 -32.60 1.72 -32.01
CA GLU A 173 -33.40 0.85 -32.87
C GLU A 173 -34.81 0.63 -32.32
N THR A 174 -34.96 0.59 -31.00
CA THR A 174 -36.26 0.51 -30.34
C THR A 174 -37.08 1.79 -30.57
N ALA A 175 -36.48 2.98 -30.45
CA ALA A 175 -37.16 4.24 -30.77
C ALA A 175 -37.65 4.28 -32.21
N ARG A 176 -36.83 3.78 -33.16
CA ARG A 176 -37.23 3.65 -34.57
C ARG A 176 -38.37 2.65 -34.76
N ALA A 177 -38.37 1.53 -34.02
CA ALA A 177 -39.45 0.55 -34.06
C ALA A 177 -40.75 1.16 -33.55
N VAL A 178 -40.70 1.89 -32.42
CA VAL A 178 -41.86 2.59 -31.84
C VAL A 178 -42.41 3.63 -32.81
N GLN A 179 -41.56 4.47 -33.40
CA GLN A 179 -41.98 5.50 -34.35
C GLN A 179 -42.67 4.92 -35.60
N ARG A 180 -42.26 3.74 -36.08
CA ARG A 180 -42.89 3.12 -37.26
C ARG A 180 -44.22 2.44 -36.94
N ALA A 181 -44.37 1.90 -35.74
CA ALA A 181 -45.48 1.04 -35.38
C ALA A 181 -46.59 1.77 -34.61
N TRP A 182 -46.30 2.83 -33.86
CA TRP A 182 -47.30 3.64 -33.17
C TRP A 182 -48.00 4.62 -34.13
N PRO A 183 -49.34 4.83 -34.04
CA PRO A 183 -50.32 4.20 -33.15
C PRO A 183 -51.03 2.98 -33.78
N ARG A 184 -50.43 2.33 -34.79
CA ARG A 184 -51.09 1.27 -35.58
C ARG A 184 -51.03 -0.11 -34.94
N GLN A 185 -49.99 -0.38 -34.16
CA GLN A 185 -49.79 -1.65 -33.46
C GLN A 185 -49.92 -1.45 -31.96
N ALA A 186 -50.66 -2.37 -31.31
CA ALA A 186 -50.82 -2.36 -29.85
C ALA A 186 -49.57 -2.83 -29.12
N VAL A 187 -48.83 -3.80 -29.70
CA VAL A 187 -47.60 -4.37 -29.11
C VAL A 187 -46.44 -4.15 -30.07
N ILE A 188 -45.37 -3.55 -29.59
CA ILE A 188 -44.15 -3.25 -30.35
C ILE A 188 -43.02 -4.06 -29.73
N ARG A 189 -42.27 -4.82 -30.53
CA ARG A 189 -41.10 -5.56 -30.03
C ARG A 189 -39.91 -4.63 -29.91
N ALA A 190 -39.34 -4.55 -28.72
CA ALA A 190 -38.07 -3.86 -28.50
C ALA A 190 -36.91 -4.60 -29.16
N VAL A 191 -35.90 -3.84 -29.57
CA VAL A 191 -34.65 -4.37 -30.07
C VAL A 191 -33.67 -4.43 -28.90
N VAL A 192 -33.08 -5.61 -28.67
CA VAL A 192 -32.11 -5.83 -27.60
C VAL A 192 -30.78 -6.30 -28.19
N ASP A 193 -29.69 -5.75 -27.69
CA ASP A 193 -28.33 -6.18 -27.99
C ASP A 193 -27.92 -7.24 -26.96
N VAL A 194 -27.50 -8.41 -27.45
CA VAL A 194 -26.98 -9.48 -26.59
C VAL A 194 -25.48 -9.31 -26.43
N VAL A 195 -25.04 -9.07 -25.20
CA VAL A 195 -23.62 -8.90 -24.85
C VAL A 195 -23.06 -10.23 -24.39
N GLN A 196 -22.23 -10.86 -25.21
CA GLN A 196 -21.57 -12.11 -24.87
C GLN A 196 -20.47 -11.88 -23.81
N PRO A 197 -20.33 -12.78 -22.81
CA PRO A 197 -19.22 -12.69 -21.87
C PRO A 197 -17.90 -12.97 -22.61
N ARG A 198 -16.81 -12.35 -22.12
CA ARG A 198 -15.47 -12.60 -22.67
C ARG A 198 -15.04 -14.04 -22.45
N LEU A 199 -15.51 -14.64 -21.37
CA LEU A 199 -15.25 -16.03 -21.00
C LEU A 199 -16.53 -16.84 -21.13
N GLY A 200 -16.55 -17.80 -22.03
CA GLY A 200 -17.71 -18.68 -22.21
C GLY A 200 -17.84 -19.69 -21.06
N PRO A 201 -19.07 -20.14 -20.71
CA PRO A 201 -19.27 -21.12 -19.66
C PRO A 201 -18.57 -22.46 -19.95
N ALA A 202 -18.45 -22.84 -21.22
CA ALA A 202 -17.71 -24.01 -21.66
C ALA A 202 -16.20 -23.91 -21.38
N GLN A 203 -15.60 -22.72 -21.53
CA GLN A 203 -14.18 -22.50 -21.23
C GLN A 203 -13.92 -22.57 -19.72
N LEU A 204 -14.80 -21.98 -18.90
CA LEU A 204 -14.72 -22.09 -17.43
C LEU A 204 -14.83 -23.55 -16.98
N ALA A 205 -15.80 -24.30 -17.50
CA ALA A 205 -15.98 -25.72 -17.19
C ALA A 205 -14.77 -26.57 -17.61
N ASP A 206 -14.16 -26.27 -18.76
CA ASP A 206 -12.96 -26.97 -19.21
C ASP A 206 -11.79 -26.76 -18.25
N VAL A 207 -11.49 -25.51 -17.88
CA VAL A 207 -10.40 -25.20 -16.91
C VAL A 207 -10.63 -25.86 -15.56
N VAL A 208 -11.89 -25.89 -15.08
CA VAL A 208 -12.21 -26.58 -13.83
C VAL A 208 -11.87 -28.07 -13.93
N ARG A 209 -12.29 -28.72 -15.02
CA ARG A 209 -12.08 -30.16 -15.26
C ARG A 209 -10.60 -30.51 -15.49
N THR A 210 -9.90 -29.75 -16.32
CA THR A 210 -8.54 -30.10 -16.79
C THR A 210 -7.45 -29.61 -15.85
N PHE A 211 -7.70 -28.52 -15.11
CA PHE A 211 -6.73 -27.93 -14.20
C PHE A 211 -7.23 -27.87 -12.75
N ALA A 212 -8.34 -27.18 -12.46
CA ALA A 212 -8.66 -26.82 -11.07
C ALA A 212 -8.89 -28.03 -10.16
N THR A 213 -9.68 -29.01 -10.61
CA THR A 213 -9.97 -30.24 -9.87
C THR A 213 -8.72 -31.12 -9.74
N PRO A 214 -7.97 -31.44 -10.83
CA PRO A 214 -6.71 -32.18 -10.71
C PRO A 214 -5.63 -31.47 -9.87
N ALA A 215 -5.56 -30.13 -9.93
CA ALA A 215 -4.59 -29.35 -9.17
C ALA A 215 -4.80 -29.49 -7.66
N LEU A 216 -6.05 -29.64 -7.20
CA LEU A 216 -6.41 -29.76 -5.78
C LEU A 216 -6.60 -31.21 -5.32
N SER A 217 -6.45 -32.21 -6.18
CA SER A 217 -6.79 -33.61 -5.85
C SER A 217 -5.86 -34.25 -4.82
N ALA A 218 -4.62 -33.77 -4.71
CA ALA A 218 -3.61 -34.34 -3.82
C ALA A 218 -2.54 -33.31 -3.42
N PRO A 219 -1.77 -33.58 -2.35
CA PRO A 219 -0.60 -32.79 -1.98
C PRO A 219 0.45 -32.68 -3.09
N VAL A 220 1.28 -31.65 -3.04
CA VAL A 220 2.43 -31.45 -3.94
C VAL A 220 3.70 -31.42 -3.12
N THR A 221 4.71 -32.18 -3.53
CA THR A 221 6.03 -32.21 -2.90
C THR A 221 6.96 -31.23 -3.60
N VAL A 222 7.63 -30.36 -2.84
CA VAL A 222 8.67 -29.46 -3.33
C VAL A 222 10.02 -29.95 -2.83
N LYS A 223 10.94 -30.22 -3.77
CA LYS A 223 12.35 -30.53 -3.49
C LYS A 223 13.19 -29.29 -3.73
N ALA A 224 13.69 -28.71 -2.65
CA ALA A 224 14.55 -27.52 -2.65
C ALA A 224 15.94 -27.89 -2.11
N GLY A 225 16.86 -28.25 -3.01
CA GLY A 225 18.15 -28.83 -2.64
C GLY A 225 17.98 -30.13 -1.84
N ALA A 226 18.57 -30.22 -0.65
CA ALA A 226 18.46 -31.39 0.23
C ALA A 226 17.15 -31.44 1.05
N ARG A 227 16.31 -30.39 0.97
CA ARG A 227 15.05 -30.32 1.74
C ARG A 227 13.87 -30.72 0.87
N THR A 228 12.96 -31.49 1.45
CA THR A 228 11.73 -31.92 0.81
C THR A 228 10.56 -31.51 1.71
N VAL A 229 9.61 -30.75 1.16
CA VAL A 229 8.44 -30.25 1.88
C VAL A 229 7.19 -30.62 1.08
N THR A 230 6.19 -31.21 1.72
CA THR A 230 4.91 -31.55 1.07
C THR A 230 3.84 -30.58 1.52
N LEU A 231 3.19 -29.91 0.56
CA LEU A 231 2.10 -28.98 0.79
C LEU A 231 0.75 -29.65 0.47
N SER A 232 -0.19 -29.61 1.40
CA SER A 232 -1.58 -30.01 1.17
C SER A 232 -2.33 -28.99 0.29
N PRO A 233 -3.42 -29.39 -0.39
CA PRO A 233 -4.25 -28.46 -1.17
C PRO A 233 -4.68 -27.21 -0.40
N ALA A 234 -5.02 -27.34 0.89
CA ALA A 234 -5.39 -26.20 1.72
C ALA A 234 -4.26 -25.19 1.92
N GLN A 235 -3.00 -25.64 1.95
CA GLN A 235 -1.84 -24.77 2.14
C GLN A 235 -1.45 -24.02 0.87
N PHE A 236 -1.66 -24.59 -0.33
CA PHE A 236 -1.27 -23.97 -1.59
C PHE A 236 -2.42 -23.38 -2.41
N SER A 237 -3.69 -23.63 -2.08
CA SER A 237 -4.82 -23.19 -2.91
C SER A 237 -4.85 -21.68 -3.15
N ALA A 238 -4.46 -20.87 -2.15
CA ALA A 238 -4.41 -19.42 -2.27
C ALA A 238 -3.35 -18.90 -3.27
N ALA A 239 -2.41 -19.76 -3.67
CA ALA A 239 -1.41 -19.47 -4.69
C ALA A 239 -1.91 -19.77 -6.11
N LEU A 240 -3.02 -20.50 -6.27
CA LEU A 240 -3.58 -20.83 -7.57
C LEU A 240 -4.41 -19.68 -8.13
N GLY A 241 -4.42 -19.57 -9.45
CA GLY A 241 -5.27 -18.63 -10.17
C GLY A 241 -5.44 -19.04 -11.62
N VAL A 242 -6.29 -18.31 -12.32
CA VAL A 242 -6.50 -18.42 -13.76
C VAL A 242 -6.37 -17.02 -14.36
N ARG A 243 -5.63 -16.89 -15.45
CA ARG A 243 -5.43 -15.62 -16.16
C ARG A 243 -5.86 -15.76 -17.61
N ALA A 244 -6.32 -14.67 -18.23
CA ALA A 244 -6.46 -14.63 -19.67
C ALA A 244 -5.06 -14.66 -20.31
N ALA A 245 -4.84 -15.59 -21.24
CA ALA A 245 -3.68 -15.66 -22.09
C ALA A 245 -3.86 -14.74 -23.32
N ASP A 246 -2.77 -14.45 -24.01
CA ASP A 246 -2.73 -13.53 -25.17
C ASP A 246 -3.64 -13.99 -26.33
N ASN A 247 -3.94 -15.29 -26.40
CA ASN A 247 -4.85 -15.89 -27.37
C ASN A 247 -6.34 -15.82 -26.96
N GLY A 248 -6.67 -15.12 -25.87
CA GLY A 248 -8.03 -15.02 -25.34
C GLY A 248 -8.52 -16.25 -24.58
N GLN A 249 -7.68 -17.27 -24.36
CA GLN A 249 -8.02 -18.45 -23.56
C GLN A 249 -7.63 -18.27 -22.09
N LEU A 250 -8.24 -19.06 -21.22
CA LEU A 250 -7.86 -19.09 -19.80
C LEU A 250 -6.66 -20.02 -19.60
N SER A 251 -5.60 -19.49 -18.98
CA SER A 251 -4.40 -20.24 -18.63
C SER A 251 -4.24 -20.34 -17.11
N PRO A 252 -3.98 -21.54 -16.58
CA PRO A 252 -3.59 -21.75 -15.19
C PRO A 252 -2.38 -20.92 -14.78
N ALA A 253 -2.39 -20.43 -13.55
CA ALA A 253 -1.23 -19.75 -13.01
C ALA A 253 -1.02 -20.02 -11.53
N VAL A 254 0.24 -19.90 -11.12
CA VAL A 254 0.68 -20.06 -9.72
C VAL A 254 1.49 -18.85 -9.30
N ASP A 255 1.11 -18.26 -8.18
CA ASP A 255 1.88 -17.22 -7.49
C ASP A 255 3.00 -17.88 -6.67
N GLY A 256 4.22 -17.86 -7.21
CA GLY A 256 5.38 -18.46 -6.56
C GLY A 256 5.73 -17.84 -5.21
N ALA A 257 5.39 -16.57 -4.96
CA ALA A 257 5.64 -15.93 -3.67
C ALA A 257 4.71 -16.51 -2.59
N LYS A 258 3.44 -16.77 -2.94
CA LYS A 258 2.50 -17.44 -2.04
C LYS A 258 2.85 -18.89 -1.79
N VAL A 259 3.33 -19.63 -2.80
CA VAL A 259 3.88 -20.99 -2.60
C VAL A 259 5.08 -20.94 -1.66
N LEU A 260 6.01 -20.00 -1.84
CA LEU A 260 7.16 -19.84 -0.97
C LEU A 260 6.77 -19.52 0.48
N ALA A 261 5.75 -18.66 0.68
CA ALA A 261 5.20 -18.39 2.00
C ALA A 261 4.62 -19.67 2.64
N ALA A 262 3.89 -20.49 1.88
CA ALA A 262 3.37 -21.78 2.35
C ALA A 262 4.51 -22.75 2.73
N LEU A 263 5.59 -22.81 1.93
CA LEU A 263 6.78 -23.62 2.25
C LEU A 263 7.45 -23.18 3.55
N ARG A 264 7.61 -21.86 3.77
CA ARG A 264 8.19 -21.31 5.01
C ARG A 264 7.33 -21.62 6.24
N ALA A 265 6.02 -21.59 6.09
CA ALA A 265 5.09 -21.94 7.16
C ALA A 265 5.16 -23.45 7.49
N ALA A 266 5.35 -24.31 6.48
CA ALA A 266 5.44 -25.76 6.65
C ALA A 266 6.82 -26.23 7.19
N ASP A 267 7.93 -25.67 6.67
CA ASP A 267 9.28 -25.88 7.18
C ASP A 267 10.04 -24.55 7.20
N PRO A 268 10.18 -23.88 8.36
CA PRO A 268 10.94 -22.64 8.48
C PRO A 268 12.41 -22.76 8.07
N LYS A 269 12.95 -23.98 8.01
CA LYS A 269 14.33 -24.26 7.60
C LYS A 269 14.46 -24.49 6.09
N VAL A 270 13.38 -24.40 5.30
CA VAL A 270 13.44 -24.53 3.84
C VAL A 270 14.37 -23.47 3.23
N GLU A 271 14.32 -22.26 3.78
CA GLU A 271 15.30 -21.19 3.58
C GLU A 271 16.08 -20.93 4.87
N GLN A 272 17.26 -20.32 4.73
CA GLN A 272 18.10 -19.97 5.87
C GLN A 272 18.75 -18.62 5.61
N ALA A 273 18.63 -17.66 6.52
CA ALA A 273 19.37 -16.41 6.40
C ALA A 273 20.88 -16.67 6.55
N PRO A 274 21.74 -15.96 5.80
CA PRO A 274 23.17 -16.07 6.03
C PRO A 274 23.51 -15.62 7.45
N VAL A 275 24.48 -16.29 8.06
CA VAL A 275 24.99 -15.97 9.40
C VAL A 275 26.42 -15.48 9.23
N ASP A 276 26.69 -14.28 9.74
CA ASP A 276 28.01 -13.66 9.70
C ASP A 276 29.01 -14.44 10.55
N ALA A 277 30.28 -14.46 10.10
CA ALA A 277 31.37 -14.92 10.95
C ALA A 277 31.56 -13.96 12.13
N SER A 278 32.01 -14.49 13.27
CA SER A 278 32.27 -13.71 14.47
C SER A 278 33.45 -14.26 15.27
N VAL A 279 33.84 -13.54 16.31
CA VAL A 279 34.83 -14.00 17.30
C VAL A 279 34.08 -14.38 18.56
N ALA A 280 34.36 -15.58 19.08
CA ALA A 280 33.88 -16.02 20.39
C ALA A 280 35.09 -16.32 21.28
N ILE A 281 34.96 -16.05 22.58
CA ILE A 281 35.97 -16.46 23.55
C ILE A 281 35.54 -17.79 24.16
N ARG A 282 36.32 -18.85 23.92
CA ARG A 282 36.10 -20.19 24.49
C ARG A 282 37.29 -20.56 25.36
N ALA A 283 37.04 -20.87 26.63
CA ALA A 283 38.09 -21.18 27.61
C ALA A 283 39.25 -20.15 27.61
N GLY A 284 38.92 -18.86 27.52
CA GLY A 284 39.90 -17.77 27.52
C GLY A 284 40.71 -17.61 26.23
N ARG A 285 40.34 -18.30 25.14
CA ARG A 285 40.98 -18.18 23.82
C ARG A 285 39.99 -17.65 22.78
N PRO A 286 40.42 -16.74 21.87
CA PRO A 286 39.60 -16.34 20.76
C PRO A 286 39.47 -17.48 19.74
N VAL A 287 38.24 -17.74 19.30
CA VAL A 287 37.89 -18.76 18.31
C VAL A 287 37.03 -18.08 17.24
N VAL A 288 37.40 -18.27 15.98
CA VAL A 288 36.59 -17.82 14.85
C VAL A 288 35.37 -18.73 14.74
N VAL A 289 34.19 -18.13 14.84
CA VAL A 289 32.92 -18.78 14.50
C VAL A 289 32.72 -18.58 12.99
N PRO A 290 32.74 -19.64 12.17
CA PRO A 290 32.64 -19.51 10.72
C PRO A 290 31.29 -18.93 10.29
N ALA A 291 31.31 -18.18 9.20
CA ALA A 291 30.09 -17.72 8.55
C ALA A 291 29.36 -18.90 7.90
N VAL A 292 28.03 -18.83 7.90
CA VAL A 292 27.17 -19.83 7.26
C VAL A 292 26.45 -19.17 6.09
N PRO A 293 26.66 -19.64 4.84
CA PRO A 293 25.91 -19.14 3.70
C PRO A 293 24.41 -19.34 3.89
N GLY A 294 23.63 -18.34 3.47
CA GLY A 294 22.18 -18.43 3.44
C GLY A 294 21.70 -19.29 2.29
N ARG A 295 20.48 -19.81 2.42
CA ARG A 295 19.77 -20.52 1.36
C ARG A 295 18.50 -19.75 1.00
N ARG A 296 18.27 -19.57 -0.30
CA ARG A 296 17.10 -18.89 -0.85
C ARG A 296 16.45 -19.71 -1.97
N ILE A 297 15.15 -19.53 -2.14
CA ILE A 297 14.36 -20.07 -3.25
C ILE A 297 13.81 -18.88 -4.04
N ASP A 298 14.04 -18.89 -5.35
CA ASP A 298 13.49 -17.85 -6.23
C ASP A 298 12.00 -18.13 -6.50
N PRO A 299 11.08 -17.25 -6.07
CA PRO A 299 9.65 -17.41 -6.34
C PRO A 299 9.33 -17.41 -7.85
N ALA A 300 10.12 -16.73 -8.69
CA ALA A 300 9.91 -16.69 -10.13
C ALA A 300 10.16 -18.05 -10.81
N VAL A 301 11.06 -18.86 -10.24
CA VAL A 301 11.32 -20.24 -10.71
C VAL A 301 10.36 -21.23 -10.03
N LEU A 302 10.01 -20.99 -8.77
CA LEU A 302 9.12 -21.86 -7.99
C LEU A 302 7.72 -21.93 -8.57
N GLY A 303 7.11 -20.80 -8.96
CA GLY A 303 5.76 -20.76 -9.50
C GLY A 303 5.55 -21.69 -10.70
N PRO A 304 6.34 -21.55 -11.79
CA PRO A 304 6.26 -22.43 -12.96
C PRO A 304 6.57 -23.91 -12.66
N ALA A 305 7.56 -24.19 -11.79
CA ALA A 305 7.88 -25.56 -11.40
C ALA A 305 6.73 -26.22 -10.63
N PHE A 306 6.09 -25.46 -9.72
CA PHE A 306 4.93 -25.91 -8.97
C PHE A 306 3.71 -26.12 -9.87
N LEU A 307 3.48 -25.19 -10.82
CA LEU A 307 2.39 -25.31 -11.79
C LEU A 307 2.48 -26.61 -12.60
N ARG A 308 3.67 -26.98 -13.10
CA ARG A 308 3.86 -28.26 -13.81
C ARG A 308 3.61 -29.48 -12.91
N ALA A 309 3.92 -29.39 -11.62
CA ALA A 309 3.74 -30.49 -10.68
C ALA A 309 2.26 -30.71 -10.28
N LEU A 310 1.39 -29.70 -10.41
CA LEU A 310 -0.02 -29.77 -9.99
C LEU A 310 -0.87 -30.76 -10.79
N THR A 311 -0.49 -31.11 -12.02
CA THR A 311 -1.25 -32.04 -12.87
C THR A 311 -0.39 -33.18 -13.40
N ALA A 312 0.88 -33.25 -12.99
CA ALA A 312 1.77 -34.35 -13.34
C ALA A 312 1.38 -35.64 -12.59
N PRO A 313 1.65 -36.84 -13.19
CA PRO A 313 1.48 -38.11 -12.49
C PRO A 313 2.30 -38.19 -11.20
N VAL A 314 3.52 -37.63 -11.23
CA VAL A 314 4.36 -37.45 -10.06
C VAL A 314 4.33 -35.98 -9.67
N ARG A 315 3.63 -35.67 -8.57
CA ARG A 315 3.38 -34.30 -8.08
C ARG A 315 4.58 -33.72 -7.33
N THR A 316 5.74 -33.68 -7.99
CA THR A 316 6.99 -33.16 -7.43
C THR A 316 7.51 -31.96 -8.22
N ALA A 317 7.65 -30.82 -7.55
CA ALA A 317 8.34 -29.65 -8.08
C ALA A 317 9.79 -29.64 -7.59
N VAL A 318 10.74 -29.69 -8.51
CA VAL A 318 12.18 -29.58 -8.19
C VAL A 318 12.62 -28.15 -8.46
N VAL A 319 13.19 -27.50 -7.45
CA VAL A 319 13.68 -26.10 -7.55
C VAL A 319 15.11 -26.01 -7.04
N ALA A 320 15.95 -25.30 -7.81
CA ALA A 320 17.29 -24.96 -7.37
C ALA A 320 17.22 -23.92 -6.25
N THR A 321 18.13 -24.03 -5.29
CA THR A 321 18.30 -23.03 -4.24
C THR A 321 19.55 -22.22 -4.53
N SER A 322 19.48 -20.91 -4.36
CA SER A 322 20.64 -20.04 -4.45
C SER A 322 21.27 -19.82 -3.08
N SER A 323 22.59 -19.60 -3.08
CA SER A 323 23.36 -19.24 -1.89
C SER A 323 23.34 -17.73 -1.71
N ALA A 324 23.09 -17.26 -0.49
CA ALA A 324 23.24 -15.85 -0.11
C ALA A 324 24.51 -15.70 0.73
N ALA A 325 25.40 -14.79 0.35
CA ALA A 325 26.64 -14.56 1.09
C ALA A 325 26.36 -13.88 2.45
N PRO A 326 27.10 -14.24 3.50
CA PRO A 326 27.15 -13.46 4.74
C PRO A 326 27.78 -12.09 4.49
N LYS A 327 27.40 -11.09 5.29
CA LYS A 327 27.98 -9.75 5.25
C LYS A 327 29.43 -9.76 5.74
N VAL A 328 29.73 -10.59 6.73
CA VAL A 328 31.09 -10.81 7.23
C VAL A 328 31.51 -12.24 6.95
N SER A 329 32.52 -12.41 6.10
CA SER A 329 33.07 -13.73 5.77
C SER A 329 33.98 -14.27 6.87
N THR A 330 34.15 -15.59 6.89
CA THR A 330 35.10 -16.27 7.79
C THR A 330 36.52 -15.75 7.59
N GLU A 331 36.88 -15.47 6.35
CA GLU A 331 38.18 -14.95 5.92
C GLU A 331 38.41 -13.54 6.47
N ALA A 332 37.38 -12.69 6.42
CA ALA A 332 37.44 -11.33 6.98
C ALA A 332 37.70 -11.36 8.49
N VAL A 333 37.05 -12.25 9.24
CA VAL A 333 37.29 -12.39 10.68
C VAL A 333 38.69 -12.96 10.97
N LYS A 334 39.16 -13.95 10.20
CA LYS A 334 40.53 -14.48 10.33
C LYS A 334 41.58 -13.38 10.09
N ALA A 335 41.35 -12.52 9.11
CA ALA A 335 42.25 -11.42 8.77
C ALA A 335 42.40 -10.35 9.89
N LEU A 336 41.49 -10.33 10.88
CA LEU A 336 41.61 -9.43 12.04
C LEU A 336 42.82 -9.78 12.94
N GLY A 337 43.33 -11.01 12.89
CA GLY A 337 44.51 -11.41 13.66
C GLY A 337 44.30 -11.42 15.17
N ILE A 338 43.10 -11.77 15.64
CA ILE A 338 42.78 -11.85 17.07
C ILE A 338 43.21 -13.23 17.59
N THR A 339 44.40 -13.31 18.18
CA THR A 339 45.08 -14.59 18.48
C THR A 339 45.22 -14.89 19.97
N SER A 340 45.29 -13.87 20.82
CA SER A 340 45.55 -14.03 22.25
C SER A 340 44.97 -12.90 23.09
N ARG A 341 44.88 -13.08 24.41
CA ARG A 341 44.52 -12.00 25.34
C ARG A 341 45.72 -11.05 25.51
N ILE A 342 45.55 -9.79 25.13
CA ILE A 342 46.62 -8.77 25.20
C ILE A 342 46.58 -7.97 26.49
N SER A 343 45.39 -7.78 27.08
CA SER A 343 45.23 -7.14 28.39
C SER A 343 43.94 -7.58 29.07
N THR A 344 43.90 -7.43 30.39
CA THR A 344 42.69 -7.63 31.19
C THR A 344 42.76 -6.76 32.42
N PHE A 345 41.62 -6.21 32.83
CA PHE A 345 41.52 -5.49 34.08
C PHE A 345 40.16 -5.71 34.72
N THR A 346 40.14 -5.82 36.04
CA THR A 346 38.93 -6.00 36.83
C THR A 346 38.86 -4.93 37.89
N THR A 347 37.69 -4.31 38.02
CA THR A 347 37.38 -3.45 39.16
C THR A 347 36.26 -4.07 39.99
N GLN A 348 36.35 -3.89 41.31
CA GLN A 348 35.34 -4.34 42.26
C GLN A 348 34.44 -3.16 42.64
N PHE A 349 33.20 -3.45 43.01
CA PHE A 349 32.24 -2.45 43.49
C PHE A 349 31.20 -3.07 44.43
N PRO A 350 30.68 -2.30 45.40
CA PRO A 350 29.57 -2.75 46.23
C PRO A 350 28.30 -2.90 45.39
N PHE A 351 27.51 -3.95 45.67
CA PHE A 351 26.24 -4.16 45.00
C PHE A 351 25.24 -3.05 45.37
N ASN A 352 24.66 -2.43 44.35
CA ASN A 352 23.59 -1.46 44.48
C ASN A 352 22.69 -1.62 43.25
N PRO A 353 21.41 -2.02 43.36
CA PRO A 353 20.66 -2.51 42.21
C PRO A 353 20.57 -1.52 41.03
N PRO A 354 20.23 -0.21 41.23
CA PRO A 354 20.22 0.75 40.12
C PRO A 354 21.59 0.97 39.49
N ARG A 355 22.64 1.11 40.32
CA ARG A 355 24.01 1.32 39.85
C ARG A 355 24.57 0.08 39.13
N THR A 356 24.36 -1.11 39.68
CA THR A 356 24.78 -2.39 39.08
C THR A 356 24.05 -2.65 37.77
N THR A 357 22.78 -2.24 37.66
CA THR A 357 22.03 -2.27 36.39
C THR A 357 22.69 -1.37 35.35
N ASN A 358 23.02 -0.13 35.70
CA ASN A 358 23.72 0.79 34.79
C ASN A 358 25.07 0.26 34.32
N ILE A 359 25.86 -0.33 35.22
CA ILE A 359 27.15 -0.97 34.90
C ILE A 359 26.93 -2.15 33.95
N THR A 360 25.91 -2.97 34.21
CA THR A 360 25.58 -4.14 33.39
C THR A 360 25.17 -3.73 31.98
N VAL A 361 24.32 -2.70 31.84
CA VAL A 361 23.92 -2.16 30.53
C VAL A 361 25.14 -1.65 29.77
N ALA A 362 25.98 -0.82 30.39
CA ALA A 362 27.17 -0.27 29.74
C ALA A 362 28.20 -1.37 29.37
N ALA A 363 28.41 -2.36 30.24
CA ALA A 363 29.31 -3.48 29.97
C ALA A 363 28.82 -4.34 28.81
N ARG A 364 27.52 -4.68 28.77
CA ARG A 364 26.92 -5.47 27.67
C ARG A 364 27.00 -4.75 26.33
N THR A 365 26.81 -3.43 26.31
CA THR A 365 26.95 -2.63 25.08
C THR A 365 28.41 -2.58 24.60
N LEU A 366 29.38 -2.65 25.52
CA LEU A 366 30.80 -2.71 25.21
C LEU A 366 31.28 -4.09 24.73
N ASP A 367 30.65 -5.17 25.18
CA ASP A 367 31.02 -6.55 24.86
C ASP A 367 30.89 -6.84 23.36
N GLY A 368 31.87 -7.55 22.80
CA GLY A 368 31.87 -7.92 21.38
C GLY A 368 32.42 -6.85 20.44
N THR A 369 32.75 -5.66 20.93
CA THR A 369 33.26 -4.57 20.10
C THR A 369 34.62 -4.93 19.49
N ILE A 370 34.77 -4.70 18.18
CA ILE A 370 36.04 -4.84 17.46
C ILE A 370 36.52 -3.44 17.06
N VAL A 371 37.71 -3.07 17.52
CA VAL A 371 38.39 -1.83 17.14
C VAL A 371 39.52 -2.18 16.19
N ARG A 372 39.42 -1.78 14.92
CA ARG A 372 40.43 -2.08 13.90
C ARG A 372 41.73 -1.33 14.15
N SER A 373 42.83 -1.79 13.56
CA SER A 373 44.09 -1.04 13.57
C SER A 373 43.89 0.34 12.94
N GLY A 374 44.39 1.39 13.59
CA GLY A 374 44.22 2.79 13.24
C GLY A 374 42.93 3.44 13.73
N GLU A 375 41.92 2.66 14.12
CA GLU A 375 40.59 3.15 14.51
C GLU A 375 40.63 3.87 15.87
N THR A 376 39.85 4.94 15.99
CA THR A 376 39.62 5.64 17.26
C THR A 376 38.32 5.17 17.88
N PHE A 377 38.41 4.65 19.10
CA PHE A 377 37.27 4.28 19.92
C PHE A 377 36.82 5.46 20.79
N SER A 378 35.51 5.58 21.00
CA SER A 378 34.86 6.52 21.91
C SER A 378 33.81 5.78 22.74
N LEU A 379 33.94 5.83 24.07
CA LEU A 379 32.97 5.16 24.94
C LEU A 379 31.61 5.85 24.87
N ASN A 380 31.57 7.19 24.85
CA ASN A 380 30.33 7.93 24.65
C ASN A 380 29.73 7.68 23.26
N GLY A 381 30.54 7.60 22.21
CA GLY A 381 30.08 7.25 20.87
C GLY A 381 29.39 5.88 20.82
N LEU A 382 29.88 4.91 21.60
CA LEU A 382 29.28 3.58 21.71
C LEU A 382 28.01 3.56 22.58
N LEU A 383 28.06 4.15 23.79
CA LEU A 383 26.96 4.08 24.75
C LEU A 383 25.81 5.06 24.43
N GLY A 384 26.15 6.22 23.84
CA GLY A 384 25.27 7.37 23.68
C GLY A 384 24.81 7.98 25.02
N GLN A 385 23.74 8.79 24.95
CA GLN A 385 23.05 9.30 26.13
C GLN A 385 22.50 8.16 26.99
N ARG A 386 22.67 8.25 28.31
CA ARG A 386 22.13 7.30 29.30
C ARG A 386 20.67 7.70 29.57
N THR A 387 19.73 6.90 29.10
CA THR A 387 18.29 7.19 29.20
C THR A 387 17.51 6.00 29.79
N PRO A 388 16.32 6.24 30.38
CA PRO A 388 15.43 5.16 30.83
C PRO A 388 15.10 4.16 29.72
N ALA A 389 14.85 4.64 28.50
CA ALA A 389 14.49 3.80 27.35
C ALA A 389 15.61 2.81 26.95
N LYS A 390 16.87 3.14 27.27
CA LYS A 390 18.02 2.24 27.10
C LYS A 390 18.28 1.34 28.32
N GLY A 391 17.41 1.39 29.32
CA GLY A 391 17.50 0.60 30.55
C GLY A 391 18.38 1.21 31.64
N TYR A 392 18.83 2.47 31.51
CA TYR A 392 19.56 3.14 32.58
C TYR A 392 18.60 3.62 33.68
N GLN A 393 19.04 3.52 34.92
CA GLN A 393 18.32 3.94 36.13
C GLN A 393 19.05 5.11 36.80
N GLN A 394 18.31 5.87 37.62
CA GLN A 394 18.91 6.92 38.44
C GLN A 394 19.75 6.30 39.56
N ALA A 395 20.99 6.75 39.69
CA ALA A 395 21.91 6.33 40.73
C ALA A 395 22.86 7.51 41.06
N PRO A 396 23.58 7.47 42.20
CA PRO A 396 24.53 8.52 42.54
C PRO A 396 25.58 8.75 41.45
N VAL A 397 25.76 10.00 41.05
CA VAL A 397 26.79 10.55 40.16
C VAL A 397 27.60 11.60 40.91
N ILE A 398 28.85 11.84 40.48
CA ILE A 398 29.72 12.87 41.06
C ILE A 398 29.65 14.10 40.18
N ASN A 399 29.27 15.24 40.75
CA ASN A 399 29.22 16.54 40.08
C ASN A 399 29.92 17.59 40.95
N GLY A 400 30.99 18.21 40.44
CA GLY A 400 31.69 19.30 41.15
C GLY A 400 32.22 18.94 42.56
N GLY A 401 32.51 17.66 42.84
CA GLY A 401 32.93 17.19 44.18
C GLY A 401 31.79 16.77 45.11
N ARG A 402 30.53 16.82 44.67
CA ARG A 402 29.34 16.38 45.41
C ARG A 402 28.66 15.19 44.74
N LEU A 403 27.88 14.42 45.51
CA LEU A 403 27.04 13.34 45.00
C LEU A 403 25.61 13.83 44.70
N GLU A 404 25.12 13.55 43.49
CA GLU A 404 23.76 13.86 43.01
C GLU A 404 23.13 12.60 42.38
N LYS A 405 21.80 12.53 42.16
CA LYS A 405 21.17 11.40 41.45
C LYS A 405 20.97 11.74 39.97
N ASP A 406 21.47 10.90 39.08
CA ASP A 406 21.23 11.02 37.62
C ASP A 406 21.25 9.64 36.94
N TYR A 407 20.75 9.57 35.71
CA TYR A 407 20.75 8.37 34.89
C TYR A 407 22.17 7.94 34.51
N GLY A 408 22.48 6.66 34.73
CA GLY A 408 23.81 6.13 34.42
C GLY A 408 24.85 6.32 35.53
N GLY A 409 24.43 6.71 36.74
CA GLY A 409 25.29 6.59 37.92
C GLY A 409 25.91 5.20 38.02
N GLY A 410 27.25 5.14 38.11
CA GLY A 410 28.04 3.91 38.07
C GLY A 410 28.78 3.62 36.76
N VAL A 411 28.44 4.25 35.63
CA VAL A 411 29.09 3.95 34.33
C VAL A 411 30.58 4.32 34.31
N SER A 412 31.04 5.27 35.13
CA SER A 412 32.48 5.53 35.33
C SER A 412 33.25 4.31 35.83
N GLN A 413 32.60 3.31 36.45
CA GLN A 413 33.22 2.03 36.80
C GLN A 413 33.64 1.26 35.53
N VAL A 414 32.77 1.23 34.51
CA VAL A 414 33.07 0.61 33.21
C VAL A 414 34.15 1.42 32.49
N SER A 415 34.05 2.75 32.50
CA SER A 415 35.06 3.63 31.90
C SER A 415 36.45 3.43 32.53
N THR A 416 36.57 3.42 33.86
CA THR A 416 37.84 3.14 34.54
C THR A 416 38.37 1.74 34.25
N THR A 417 37.49 0.73 34.17
CA THR A 417 37.93 -0.64 33.85
C THR A 417 38.44 -0.73 32.41
N LEU A 418 37.73 -0.13 31.46
CA LEU A 418 38.14 0.00 30.07
C LEU A 418 39.46 0.78 29.94
N PHE A 419 39.59 1.93 30.61
CA PHE A 419 40.82 2.73 30.62
C PHE A 419 42.02 1.89 31.01
N ASN A 420 41.90 1.06 32.05
CA ASN A 420 42.99 0.21 32.49
C ASN A 420 43.27 -0.95 31.51
N ALA A 421 42.25 -1.54 30.88
CA ALA A 421 42.46 -2.50 29.81
C ALA A 421 43.19 -1.88 28.61
N VAL A 422 42.85 -0.64 28.24
CA VAL A 422 43.55 0.16 27.21
C VAL A 422 44.98 0.50 27.65
N PHE A 423 45.17 0.87 28.91
CA PHE A 423 46.48 1.15 29.49
C PHE A 423 47.39 -0.08 29.36
N PHE A 424 46.91 -1.28 29.68
CA PHE A 424 47.74 -2.48 29.57
C PHE A 424 47.85 -3.07 28.15
N SER A 425 46.95 -2.71 27.21
CA SER A 425 47.02 -3.21 25.82
C SER A 425 48.14 -2.58 24.99
N GLY A 426 48.68 -1.44 25.46
CA GLY A 426 49.66 -0.66 24.72
C GLY A 426 49.05 0.35 23.73
N ALA A 427 47.72 0.41 23.60
CA ALA A 427 47.04 1.37 22.73
C ALA A 427 47.22 2.82 23.21
N LYS A 428 47.18 3.76 22.27
CA LYS A 428 47.30 5.20 22.51
C LYS A 428 46.03 5.76 23.15
N ILE A 429 46.16 6.25 24.38
CA ILE A 429 45.09 6.97 25.07
C ILE A 429 45.03 8.40 24.49
N LEU A 430 43.86 8.83 24.04
CA LEU A 430 43.65 10.17 23.46
C LEU A 430 42.98 11.10 24.45
N GLU A 431 41.97 10.61 25.17
CA GLU A 431 41.17 11.40 26.10
C GLU A 431 40.81 10.55 27.32
N HIS A 432 41.10 11.08 28.50
CA HIS A 432 40.62 10.55 29.78
C HIS A 432 40.62 11.68 30.81
N THR A 433 39.66 11.64 31.71
CA THR A 433 39.54 12.62 32.81
C THR A 433 39.34 11.85 34.12
N PRO A 434 40.25 11.94 35.10
CA PRO A 434 40.06 11.29 36.40
C PRO A 434 38.93 11.94 37.20
N HIS A 435 38.41 11.27 38.24
CA HIS A 435 37.46 11.93 39.16
C HIS A 435 38.19 13.06 39.90
N SER A 436 37.44 14.05 40.38
CA SER A 436 38.02 15.18 41.11
C SER A 436 38.69 14.74 42.41
N PHE A 437 38.12 13.77 43.13
CA PHE A 437 38.69 13.17 44.34
C PHE A 437 38.99 11.68 44.13
N TYR A 438 39.89 11.16 44.95
CA TYR A 438 40.33 9.76 44.86
C TYR A 438 39.25 8.81 45.37
N ILE A 439 38.96 7.77 44.59
CA ILE A 439 38.01 6.73 44.94
C ILE A 439 38.76 5.42 45.20
N ALA A 440 38.77 4.96 46.45
CA ALA A 440 39.60 3.85 46.93
C ALA A 440 39.49 2.52 46.17
N ARG A 441 38.40 2.27 45.43
CA ARG A 441 38.22 1.06 44.61
C ARG A 441 38.94 1.11 43.26
N TYR A 442 39.54 2.25 42.90
CA TYR A 442 40.33 2.43 41.68
C TYR A 442 41.82 2.55 42.00
N PRO A 443 42.71 2.16 41.09
CA PRO A 443 44.13 2.43 41.28
C PRO A 443 44.40 3.94 41.20
N GLU A 444 45.17 4.46 42.16
CA GLU A 444 45.60 5.86 42.18
C GLU A 444 46.23 6.28 40.84
N GLY A 445 45.73 7.38 40.26
CA GLY A 445 46.23 7.94 39.00
C GLY A 445 45.91 7.13 37.75
N ARG A 446 45.07 6.07 37.85
CA ARG A 446 44.63 5.28 36.69
C ARG A 446 43.12 5.07 36.69
N GLU A 447 42.41 6.12 36.39
CA GLU A 447 40.96 6.11 36.26
C GLU A 447 40.47 7.04 35.15
N ALA A 448 39.25 6.80 34.68
CA ALA A 448 38.60 7.62 33.68
C ALA A 448 37.12 7.73 34.03
N THR A 449 36.67 8.95 34.32
CA THR A 449 35.25 9.29 34.36
C THR A 449 34.65 9.25 32.96
N VAL A 450 33.33 9.29 32.90
CA VAL A 450 32.61 9.50 31.66
C VAL A 450 31.29 10.21 31.98
N SER A 451 30.96 11.24 31.21
CA SER A 451 29.71 11.98 31.30
C SER A 451 29.25 12.36 29.91
N TRP A 452 27.98 12.13 29.60
CA TRP A 452 27.43 12.45 28.28
C TRP A 452 26.99 13.92 28.20
N PRO A 453 27.27 14.65 27.11
CA PRO A 453 28.06 14.23 25.94
C PRO A 453 29.56 14.56 26.06
N GLY A 454 29.97 15.31 27.09
CA GLY A 454 31.27 15.98 27.14
C GLY A 454 32.46 15.08 27.52
N VAL A 455 32.47 14.55 28.74
CA VAL A 455 33.64 13.82 29.27
C VAL A 455 33.66 12.40 28.71
N ASP A 456 34.66 12.09 27.90
CA ASP A 456 34.76 10.79 27.23
C ASP A 456 36.04 10.02 27.59
N ASN A 457 36.03 8.73 27.27
CA ASN A 457 37.18 7.85 27.28
C ASN A 457 37.48 7.42 25.85
N ARG A 458 38.47 8.09 25.25
CA ARG A 458 38.85 7.89 23.85
C ARG A 458 40.27 7.40 23.73
N TRP A 459 40.47 6.48 22.82
CA TRP A 459 41.76 5.90 22.53
C TRP A 459 41.83 5.46 21.09
N GLN A 460 43.02 5.43 20.53
CA GLN A 460 43.29 4.94 19.19
C GLN A 460 43.96 3.57 19.28
N ASN A 461 43.48 2.62 18.49
CA ASN A 461 44.17 1.36 18.30
C ASN A 461 45.37 1.53 17.36
N ASP A 462 46.50 2.00 17.88
CA ASP A 462 47.76 2.11 17.14
C ASP A 462 48.65 0.86 17.24
N THR A 463 48.07 -0.29 17.64
CA THR A 463 48.84 -1.51 17.90
C THR A 463 49.23 -2.30 16.64
N GLY A 464 48.69 -1.94 15.47
CA GLY A 464 48.93 -2.64 14.20
C GLY A 464 47.98 -3.81 13.95
N HIS A 465 47.15 -4.21 14.92
CA HIS A 465 46.24 -5.35 14.83
C HIS A 465 44.87 -5.01 15.40
N ALA A 466 43.81 -5.73 14.99
CA ALA A 466 42.48 -5.51 15.55
C ALA A 466 42.42 -5.93 17.02
N ILE A 467 41.58 -5.23 17.79
CA ILE A 467 41.32 -5.51 19.20
C ILE A 467 39.85 -5.88 19.36
N TYR A 468 39.58 -7.07 19.87
CA TYR A 468 38.25 -7.50 20.34
C TYR A 468 38.11 -7.25 21.83
N ILE A 469 37.02 -6.62 22.23
CA ILE A 469 36.71 -6.29 23.62
C ILE A 469 35.71 -7.31 24.15
N GLN A 470 36.11 -8.02 25.20
CA GLN A 470 35.22 -8.83 26.02
C GLN A 470 34.94 -8.10 27.33
N THR A 471 33.68 -8.05 27.75
CA THR A 471 33.31 -7.66 29.10
C THR A 471 32.64 -8.80 29.86
N GLN A 472 32.88 -8.85 31.16
CA GLN A 472 32.19 -9.75 32.07
C GLN A 472 31.76 -8.93 33.28
N VAL A 473 30.52 -9.09 33.70
CA VAL A 473 29.95 -8.34 34.82
C VAL A 473 29.27 -9.32 35.78
N THR A 474 29.54 -9.13 37.07
CA THR A 474 28.88 -9.84 38.16
C THR A 474 28.09 -8.83 39.01
N SER A 475 27.52 -9.27 40.14
CA SER A 475 26.87 -8.35 41.09
C SER A 475 27.86 -7.38 41.75
N SER A 476 29.16 -7.69 41.77
CA SER A 476 30.16 -6.91 42.50
C SER A 476 31.44 -6.60 41.72
N SER A 477 31.53 -6.99 40.45
CA SER A 477 32.73 -6.76 39.64
C SER A 477 32.41 -6.54 38.17
N VAL A 478 33.30 -5.82 37.49
CA VAL A 478 33.34 -5.75 36.03
C VAL A 478 34.77 -5.98 35.57
N THR A 479 34.91 -6.84 34.57
CA THR A 479 36.18 -7.20 33.93
C THR A 479 36.10 -6.81 32.46
N VAL A 480 37.12 -6.11 31.97
CA VAL A 480 37.32 -5.82 30.54
C VAL A 480 38.59 -6.52 30.10
N SER A 481 38.49 -7.37 29.07
CA SER A 481 39.63 -8.08 28.48
C SER A 481 39.74 -7.75 27.01
N PHE A 482 40.94 -7.43 26.56
CA PHE A 482 41.23 -7.20 25.15
C PHE A 482 41.90 -8.43 24.57
N TYR A 483 41.44 -8.86 23.40
CA TYR A 483 42.02 -9.92 22.60
C TYR A 483 42.51 -9.35 21.27
N GLY A 484 43.68 -9.78 20.82
CA GLY A 484 44.34 -9.26 19.62
C GLY A 484 45.64 -10.02 19.35
N THR A 485 46.56 -9.40 18.63
CA THR A 485 47.96 -9.85 18.54
C THR A 485 48.80 -9.05 19.53
N LYS A 486 49.55 -9.75 20.39
CA LYS A 486 50.32 -9.11 21.46
C LYS A 486 51.60 -8.46 20.92
N VAL A 487 51.72 -7.15 21.10
CA VAL A 487 52.86 -6.34 20.63
C VAL A 487 53.69 -5.76 21.79
N TRP A 488 53.04 -5.52 22.92
CA TRP A 488 53.63 -4.86 24.09
C TRP A 488 53.39 -5.69 25.35
N ASP A 489 54.39 -5.70 26.22
CA ASP A 489 54.25 -5.99 27.64
C ASP A 489 54.26 -4.65 28.39
N VAL A 490 53.15 -4.28 29.03
CA VAL A 490 53.02 -2.98 29.69
C VAL A 490 53.05 -3.13 31.20
N GLU A 491 53.88 -2.32 31.85
CA GLU A 491 53.95 -2.21 33.31
C GLU A 491 53.50 -0.82 33.78
N ALA A 492 52.92 -0.76 34.98
CA ALA A 492 52.54 0.48 35.65
C ALA A 492 53.42 0.69 36.88
N VAL A 493 54.17 1.79 36.91
CA VAL A 493 55.01 2.18 38.06
C VAL A 493 54.41 3.44 38.69
N LYS A 494 53.87 3.30 39.90
CA LYS A 494 53.26 4.40 40.66
C LYS A 494 54.30 5.12 41.51
N GLY A 495 54.32 6.45 41.45
CA GLY A 495 55.11 7.28 42.35
C GLY A 495 54.50 7.44 43.75
N PRO A 496 55.21 8.13 44.67
CA PRO A 496 54.65 8.52 45.96
C PRO A 496 53.53 9.54 45.79
N ARG A 497 52.61 9.60 46.77
CA ARG A 497 51.66 10.72 46.87
C ARG A 497 52.42 12.00 47.22
N ARG A 498 52.04 13.12 46.63
CA ARG A 498 52.60 14.46 46.88
C ARG A 498 51.47 15.45 47.19
N ASN A 499 51.80 16.62 47.73
CA ASN A 499 50.84 17.71 47.98
C ASN A 499 49.56 17.25 48.72
N VAL A 500 49.72 16.42 49.75
CA VAL A 500 48.59 15.82 50.46
C VAL A 500 47.82 16.89 51.22
N LYS A 501 46.50 16.95 51.01
CA LYS A 501 45.59 17.90 51.64
C LYS A 501 44.49 17.16 52.38
N GLN A 502 44.27 17.52 53.64
CA GLN A 502 43.23 16.89 54.45
C GLN A 502 41.83 17.43 54.10
N PRO A 503 40.78 16.60 54.19
CA PRO A 503 39.41 17.02 53.98
C PRO A 503 38.90 17.87 55.14
N ARG A 504 37.91 18.71 54.89
CA ARG A 504 37.18 19.47 55.93
C ARG A 504 35.82 18.83 56.20
N THR A 505 35.19 19.23 57.30
CA THR A 505 33.79 18.86 57.61
C THR A 505 32.84 19.94 57.10
N ILE A 506 31.77 19.51 56.44
CA ILE A 506 30.67 20.33 55.96
C ILE A 506 29.37 19.78 56.55
N VAL A 507 28.57 20.65 57.15
CA VAL A 507 27.20 20.33 57.60
C VAL A 507 26.24 20.91 56.57
N ASP A 508 25.37 20.06 56.01
CA ASP A 508 24.42 20.46 54.96
C ASP A 508 22.99 20.08 55.36
N ASP A 509 22.11 21.07 55.40
CA ASP A 509 20.70 20.97 55.79
C ASP A 509 19.74 20.95 54.59
N LYS A 510 20.26 21.00 53.36
CA LYS A 510 19.43 21.07 52.16
C LYS A 510 18.66 19.76 51.91
N PRO A 511 17.41 19.85 51.43
CA PRO A 511 16.69 18.71 50.86
C PRO A 511 17.50 18.00 49.76
N GLY A 512 17.57 16.67 49.79
CA GLY A 512 18.33 15.88 48.82
C GLY A 512 19.84 15.79 49.07
N CYS A 513 20.33 16.22 50.24
CA CYS A 513 21.73 16.03 50.64
C CYS A 513 22.12 14.53 50.61
N VAL A 514 23.27 14.23 50.01
CA VAL A 514 23.89 12.90 50.02
C VAL A 514 25.14 12.94 50.91
N PRO A 515 25.24 12.10 51.95
CA PRO A 515 26.40 12.10 52.85
C PRO A 515 27.67 11.64 52.12
N GLN A 516 28.83 12.18 52.53
CA GLN A 516 30.14 11.86 51.95
C GLN A 516 31.16 11.58 53.06
N SER A 517 31.98 10.56 52.87
CA SER A 517 33.04 10.19 53.82
C SER A 517 34.37 10.84 53.43
N PRO A 518 35.16 11.30 54.42
CA PRO A 518 36.35 12.07 54.13
C PRO A 518 37.48 11.24 53.50
N THR A 519 38.09 11.75 52.44
CA THR A 519 39.32 11.19 51.83
C THR A 519 40.35 12.31 51.56
N PRO A 520 41.65 12.14 51.92
CA PRO A 520 42.68 13.13 51.60
C PRO A 520 42.86 13.34 50.08
N GLY A 521 43.04 14.58 49.67
CA GLY A 521 43.49 14.96 48.33
C GLY A 521 45.01 14.82 48.21
N PHE A 522 45.52 14.60 47.01
CA PHE A 522 46.95 14.45 46.72
C PHE A 522 47.23 14.46 45.22
N ASP A 523 48.50 14.67 44.86
CA ASP A 523 49.02 14.45 43.52
C ASP A 523 49.69 13.08 43.42
N VAL A 524 49.52 12.41 42.28
CA VAL A 524 50.22 11.15 41.97
C VAL A 524 50.63 11.12 40.51
N THR A 525 51.80 10.54 40.22
CA THR A 525 52.25 10.26 38.86
C THR A 525 52.40 8.76 38.66
N VAL A 526 51.86 8.24 37.56
CA VAL A 526 52.00 6.84 37.13
C VAL A 526 52.77 6.80 35.82
N THR A 527 53.87 6.06 35.81
CA THR A 527 54.66 5.77 34.61
C THR A 527 54.18 4.47 33.97
N ARG A 528 53.75 4.54 32.71
CA ARG A 528 53.46 3.41 31.82
C ARG A 528 54.74 3.02 31.10
N VAL A 529 55.24 1.81 31.34
CA VAL A 529 56.48 1.30 30.73
C VAL A 529 56.12 0.30 29.66
N PHE A 530 56.56 0.54 28.42
CA PHE A 530 56.33 -0.35 27.29
C PHE A 530 57.55 -1.23 27.09
N LYS A 531 57.39 -2.54 27.22
CA LYS A 531 58.42 -3.54 27.00
C LYS A 531 58.12 -4.38 25.76
N ARG A 532 59.19 -4.84 25.10
CA ARG A 532 59.13 -5.82 24.01
C ARG A 532 60.32 -6.76 24.15
N GLY A 533 60.08 -8.06 24.24
CA GLY A 533 61.16 -9.05 24.45
C GLY A 533 61.93 -8.81 25.77
N GLY A 534 61.26 -8.30 26.81
CA GLY A 534 61.87 -8.00 28.11
C GLY A 534 62.57 -6.65 28.23
N ALA A 535 62.92 -5.99 27.11
CA ALA A 535 63.56 -4.68 27.11
C ALA A 535 62.55 -3.54 27.13
N THR A 536 62.84 -2.47 27.90
CA THR A 536 62.06 -1.22 27.87
C THR A 536 62.30 -0.48 26.55
N VAL A 537 61.22 -0.22 25.82
CA VAL A 537 61.25 0.48 24.51
C VAL A 537 60.90 1.95 24.67
N ARG A 538 59.88 2.27 25.48
CA ARG A 538 59.47 3.65 25.76
C ARG A 538 58.69 3.74 27.06
N THR A 539 58.52 4.95 27.58
CA THR A 539 57.67 5.25 28.72
C THR A 539 56.71 6.39 28.41
N SER A 540 55.61 6.47 29.15
CA SER A 540 54.74 7.65 29.21
C SER A 540 54.28 7.88 30.64
N GLN A 541 53.99 9.13 31.01
CA GLN A 541 53.58 9.47 32.38
C GLN A 541 52.18 10.07 32.40
N PHE A 542 51.45 9.76 33.46
CA PHE A 542 50.12 10.29 33.77
C PHE A 542 50.19 10.91 35.16
N SER A 543 49.95 12.23 35.25
CA SER A 543 49.87 12.93 36.53
C SER A 543 48.42 13.29 36.82
N THR A 544 47.97 12.99 38.03
CA THR A 544 46.61 13.24 38.48
C THR A 544 46.65 14.06 39.76
N HIS A 545 45.83 15.11 39.81
CA HIS A 545 45.56 15.91 41.00
C HIS A 545 44.20 15.50 41.56
N TYR A 546 44.17 15.02 42.80
CA TYR A 546 42.95 14.74 43.53
C TYR A 546 42.70 15.83 44.58
N ILE A 547 41.53 16.44 44.55
CA ILE A 547 41.05 17.28 45.65
C ILE A 547 40.61 16.39 46.82
N PRO A 548 40.61 16.89 48.07
CA PRO A 548 40.02 16.17 49.19
C PRO A 548 38.52 15.94 48.99
N GLU A 549 38.04 14.76 49.36
CA GLU A 549 36.61 14.50 49.54
C GLU A 549 36.24 14.94 50.96
N ASP A 550 35.43 15.98 51.09
CA ASP A 550 35.04 16.53 52.41
C ASP A 550 34.05 15.61 53.16
N ASP A 551 34.09 15.64 54.49
CA ASP A 551 33.11 14.97 55.36
C ASP A 551 31.79 15.75 55.31
N VAL A 552 30.83 15.30 54.50
CA VAL A 552 29.51 15.93 54.36
C VAL A 552 28.50 15.23 55.25
N ARG A 553 28.02 15.95 56.27
CA ARG A 553 27.01 15.49 57.23
C ARG A 553 25.66 16.12 56.92
N CYS A 554 24.72 15.31 56.44
CA CYS A 554 23.37 15.75 56.15
C CYS A 554 22.53 15.82 57.43
N THR A 555 21.90 16.97 57.73
CA THR A 555 21.09 17.14 58.95
C THR A 555 19.58 16.94 58.73
N HIS A 556 19.12 16.86 57.47
CA HIS A 556 17.71 16.63 57.10
C HIS A 556 17.56 15.44 56.13
N PRO A 557 17.70 14.18 56.58
CA PRO A 557 17.70 12.99 55.72
C PRO A 557 16.33 12.55 55.19
N GLN A 558 15.22 13.21 55.57
CA GLN A 558 13.85 12.78 55.22
C GLN A 558 13.18 13.50 54.05
N ALA A 559 13.87 14.40 53.34
CA ALA A 559 13.38 14.92 52.06
C ALA A 559 13.81 13.97 50.93
N GLY A 560 13.10 12.84 50.83
CA GLY A 560 13.37 11.72 49.91
C GLY A 560 13.22 12.03 48.43
#